data_AF-X0U7F4-F1
#
_entry.id   AF-X0U7F4-F1
#
_cell.length_a   1.000
_cell.length_b   1.000
_cell.length_c   1.000
_cell.angle_alpha   90.00
_cell.angle_beta   90.00
_cell.angle_gamma   90.00
#
_symmetry.space_group_name_H-M   'P 1'
#
loop_
_entity.id
_entity.type
_entity.pdbx_description
1 polymer ?
#
loop_
_entity_poly.entity_id
_entity_poly.type
_entity_poly.pdbx_seq_one_letter_code
_entity_poly.pdbx_strand_id
1 'polypeptide(L)'
;RPEFALAIKLKSDYGKAYILLGDSFIASRDNLGDDFQQRTAYWVAADMYKKATSVDPSVAEETNQKLTDYAGQYPNNEDIFFRDIEDGDPYLVGGCINEYTTVRSSK
;
A
#
# COMPACT_ATOMS: atom_id res chain seq x y z
N ARG A 1 -11.01 -28.48 -18.39
CA ARG A 1 -11.49 -28.78 -17.03
C ARG A 1 -11.95 -27.46 -16.41
N PRO A 2 -13.26 -27.20 -16.30
CA PRO A 2 -13.83 -25.91 -15.90
C PRO A 2 -13.42 -25.45 -14.49
N GLU A 3 -12.97 -26.36 -13.62
CA GLU A 3 -12.50 -26.07 -12.27
C GLU A 3 -11.26 -25.14 -12.25
N PHE A 4 -10.37 -25.22 -13.24
CA PHE A 4 -9.18 -24.36 -13.31
C PHE A 4 -9.56 -22.91 -13.64
N ALA A 5 -10.57 -22.71 -14.49
CA ALA A 5 -11.05 -21.37 -14.85
C ALA A 5 -11.72 -20.67 -13.65
N LEU A 6 -12.47 -21.42 -12.83
CA LEU A 6 -13.05 -20.89 -11.60
C LEU A 6 -11.97 -20.51 -10.59
N ALA A 7 -10.95 -21.36 -10.40
CA ALA A 7 -9.83 -21.08 -9.50
C ALA A 7 -9.01 -19.86 -9.94
N ILE A 8 -8.77 -19.70 -11.25
CA ILE A 8 -8.10 -18.53 -11.82
C ILE A 8 -8.92 -17.25 -11.58
N LYS A 9 -10.25 -17.30 -11.81
CA LYS A 9 -11.14 -16.16 -11.59
C LYS A 9 -11.15 -15.72 -10.12
N LEU A 10 -11.30 -16.66 -9.19
CA LEU A 10 -11.27 -16.37 -7.75
C LEU A 10 -9.94 -15.72 -7.32
N LYS A 11 -8.80 -16.24 -7.81
CA LYS A 11 -7.49 -15.61 -7.57
C LYS A 11 -7.42 -14.18 -8.08
N SER A 12 -7.96 -13.93 -9.28
CA SER A 12 -7.93 -12.60 -9.85
C SER A 12 -8.83 -11.60 -9.13
N ASP A 13 -9.98 -12.07 -8.62
CA ASP A 13 -10.84 -11.27 -7.78
C ASP A 13 -10.15 -10.86 -6.46
N TYR A 14 -9.26 -11.71 -5.90
CA TYR A 14 -8.45 -11.34 -4.73
C TYR A 14 -7.39 -10.27 -5.03
N GLY A 15 -6.68 -10.37 -6.16
CA GLY A 15 -5.70 -9.36 -6.55
C GLY A 15 -6.31 -7.97 -6.68
N LYS A 16 -7.45 -7.88 -7.39
CA LYS A 16 -8.22 -6.64 -7.52
C LYS A 16 -8.76 -6.12 -6.20
N ALA A 17 -9.20 -7.01 -5.30
CA ALA A 17 -9.64 -6.60 -3.97
C ALA A 17 -8.53 -5.91 -3.16
N TYR A 18 -7.29 -6.43 -3.21
CA TYR A 18 -6.15 -5.78 -2.56
C TYR A 18 -5.79 -4.44 -3.19
N ILE A 19 -5.90 -4.30 -4.52
CA ILE A 19 -5.73 -3.00 -5.18
C ILE A 19 -6.76 -1.99 -4.67
N LEU A 20 -8.04 -2.36 -4.65
CA LEU A 20 -9.10 -1.49 -4.15
C LEU A 20 -8.92 -1.11 -2.68
N LEU A 21 -8.40 -2.04 -1.86
CA LEU A 21 -8.09 -1.75 -0.46
C LEU A 21 -6.96 -0.71 -0.34
N GLY A 22 -5.90 -0.85 -1.14
CA GLY A 22 -4.83 0.16 -1.22
C GLY A 22 -5.35 1.54 -1.65
N ASP A 23 -6.18 1.58 -2.69
CA ASP A 23 -6.83 2.82 -3.16
C ASP A 23 -7.72 3.44 -2.06
N SER A 24 -8.45 2.61 -1.32
CA SER A 24 -9.29 3.04 -0.19
C SER A 24 -8.48 3.65 0.95
N PHE A 25 -7.29 3.12 1.25
CA PHE A 25 -6.41 3.68 2.27
C PHE A 25 -5.89 5.06 1.86
N ILE A 26 -5.49 5.23 0.59
CA ILE A 26 -5.09 6.55 0.07
C ILE A 26 -6.26 7.53 0.14
N ALA A 27 -7.46 7.11 -0.26
CA ALA A 27 -8.66 7.95 -0.19
C ALA A 27 -9.05 8.33 1.25
N SER A 28 -8.71 7.50 2.23
CA SER A 28 -9.01 7.73 3.64
C SER A 28 -7.95 8.56 4.36
N ARG A 29 -6.84 8.90 3.70
CA ARG A 29 -5.70 9.60 4.31
C ARG A 29 -6.11 10.93 4.94
N ASP A 30 -7.08 11.64 4.37
CA ASP A 30 -7.49 12.97 4.84
C ASP A 30 -8.19 12.91 6.21
N ASN A 31 -8.54 11.69 6.68
CA ASN A 31 -9.02 11.42 8.04
C ASN A 31 -7.89 11.12 9.04
N LEU A 32 -6.63 11.14 8.59
CA LEU A 32 -5.45 11.09 9.46
C LEU A 32 -5.10 12.51 9.93
N GLY A 33 -4.10 12.63 10.80
CA GLY A 33 -3.72 13.93 11.36
C GLY A 33 -2.87 14.76 10.40
N ASP A 34 -1.63 15.03 10.76
CA ASP A 34 -0.75 15.92 10.01
C ASP A 34 -0.29 15.34 8.65
N ASP A 35 0.36 16.16 7.82
CA ASP A 35 0.82 15.77 6.47
C ASP A 35 1.66 14.49 6.49
N PHE A 36 2.54 14.31 7.48
CA PHE A 36 3.30 13.08 7.63
C PHE A 36 2.38 11.87 7.83
N GLN A 37 1.43 11.97 8.78
CA GLN A 37 0.48 10.90 9.04
C GLN A 37 -0.35 10.58 7.80
N GLN A 38 -0.82 11.59 7.07
CA GLN A 38 -1.53 11.40 5.79
C GLN A 38 -0.68 10.65 4.77
N ARG A 39 0.62 10.96 4.69
CA ARG A 39 1.55 10.28 3.79
C ARG A 39 1.81 8.83 4.17
N THR A 40 1.70 8.46 5.45
CA THR A 40 1.88 7.05 5.88
C THR A 40 0.81 6.12 5.30
N ALA A 41 -0.36 6.62 4.87
CA ALA A 41 -1.36 5.83 4.16
C ALA A 41 -0.81 5.22 2.86
N TYR A 42 0.10 5.91 2.18
CA TYR A 42 0.74 5.41 0.96
C TYR A 42 1.64 4.20 1.22
N TRP A 43 2.19 4.06 2.43
CA TRP A 43 2.96 2.88 2.80
C TRP A 43 2.08 1.63 2.90
N VAL A 44 0.92 1.75 3.54
CA VAL A 44 -0.05 0.66 3.66
C VAL A 44 -0.60 0.30 2.27
N ALA A 45 -0.92 1.30 1.44
CA ALA A 45 -1.36 1.07 0.07
C ALA A 45 -0.31 0.30 -0.75
N ALA A 46 0.98 0.65 -0.60
CA ALA A 46 2.06 -0.06 -1.26
C ALA A 46 2.16 -1.54 -0.84
N ASP A 47 1.93 -1.84 0.44
CA ASP A 47 1.89 -3.22 0.91
C ASP A 47 0.71 -3.99 0.33
N MET A 48 -0.45 -3.33 0.18
CA MET A 48 -1.61 -3.94 -0.47
C MET A 48 -1.36 -4.20 -1.96
N TYR A 49 -0.71 -3.29 -2.68
CA TYR A 49 -0.35 -3.54 -4.09
C TYR A 49 0.64 -4.69 -4.24
N LYS A 50 1.66 -4.76 -3.39
CA LYS A 50 2.59 -5.91 -3.37
C LYS A 50 1.87 -7.21 -3.05
N LYS A 51 0.90 -7.18 -2.12
CA LYS A 51 0.08 -8.33 -1.79
C LYS A 51 -0.79 -8.76 -2.96
N ALA A 52 -1.37 -7.80 -3.69
CA ALA A 52 -2.16 -8.05 -4.89
C ALA A 52 -1.35 -8.82 -5.94
N THR A 53 -0.14 -8.37 -6.28
CA THR A 53 0.75 -9.07 -7.22
C THR A 53 1.13 -10.47 -6.73
N SER A 54 1.34 -10.62 -5.41
CA SER A 54 1.70 -11.92 -4.82
C SER A 54 0.58 -12.95 -4.91
N VAL A 55 -0.69 -12.54 -4.80
CA VAL A 55 -1.84 -13.45 -4.85
C VAL A 55 -2.37 -13.65 -6.28
N ASP A 56 -2.22 -12.63 -7.12
CA ASP A 56 -2.56 -12.62 -8.54
C ASP A 56 -1.48 -11.92 -9.37
N PRO A 57 -0.56 -12.67 -10.00
CA PRO A 57 0.46 -12.09 -10.88
C PRO A 57 -0.12 -11.37 -12.12
N SER A 58 -1.39 -11.60 -12.49
CA SER A 58 -1.98 -10.94 -13.66
C SER A 58 -2.21 -9.43 -13.47
N VAL A 59 -2.23 -8.95 -12.22
CA VAL A 59 -2.32 -7.52 -11.91
C VAL A 59 -0.95 -6.84 -11.70
N ALA A 60 0.15 -7.52 -12.03
CA ALA A 60 1.50 -7.00 -11.82
C ALA A 60 1.75 -5.65 -12.52
N GLU A 61 1.26 -5.47 -13.73
CA GLU A 61 1.45 -4.22 -14.49
C GLU A 61 0.77 -3.04 -13.80
N GLU A 62 -0.51 -3.19 -13.43
CA GLU A 62 -1.29 -2.16 -12.74
C GLU A 62 -0.68 -1.81 -11.36
N THR A 63 -0.32 -2.83 -10.58
CA THR A 63 0.26 -2.65 -9.24
C THR A 63 1.63 -2.00 -9.28
N ASN A 64 2.49 -2.37 -10.24
CA ASN A 64 3.80 -1.75 -10.43
C ASN A 64 3.69 -0.27 -10.85
N GLN A 65 2.70 0.06 -11.68
CA GLN A 65 2.43 1.45 -12.05
C GLN A 65 2.04 2.26 -10.80
N LYS A 66 1.07 1.79 -10.01
CA LYS A 66 0.65 2.45 -8.76
C LYS A 66 1.80 2.62 -7.76
N LEU A 67 2.65 1.59 -7.60
CA LEU A 67 3.83 1.66 -6.74
C LEU A 67 4.81 2.74 -7.19
N THR A 68 4.99 2.91 -8.50
CA THR A 68 5.86 3.93 -9.07
C THR A 68 5.25 5.32 -8.88
N ASP A 69 3.97 5.49 -9.19
CA ASP A 69 3.26 6.78 -9.11
C ASP A 69 3.21 7.33 -7.68
N TYR A 70 3.10 6.44 -6.68
CA TYR A 70 2.96 6.83 -5.29
C TYR A 70 4.27 6.81 -4.48
N ALA A 71 5.38 6.30 -5.02
CA ALA A 71 6.66 6.30 -4.31
C ALA A 71 7.13 7.71 -3.91
N GLY A 72 6.87 8.72 -4.77
CA GLY A 72 7.17 10.12 -4.47
C GLY A 72 6.25 10.77 -3.43
N GLN A 73 5.17 10.10 -3.02
CA GLN A 73 4.22 10.63 -2.03
C GLN A 73 4.56 10.21 -0.60
N TYR A 74 5.51 9.29 -0.42
CA TYR A 74 5.97 8.87 0.89
C TYR A 74 6.57 10.05 1.67
N PRO A 75 6.63 9.97 3.02
CA PRO A 75 7.44 10.88 3.81
C PRO A 75 8.88 10.95 3.29
N ASN A 76 9.45 12.15 3.26
CA ASN A 76 10.86 12.31 2.90
C ASN A 76 11.77 11.87 4.05
N ASN A 77 13.07 11.75 3.76
CA ASN A 77 14.04 11.27 4.74
C ASN A 77 14.18 12.20 5.97
N GLU A 78 14.06 13.53 5.78
CA GLU A 78 14.13 14.50 6.88
C GLU A 78 12.94 14.33 7.84
N ASP A 79 11.71 14.21 7.33
CA ASP A 79 10.49 14.01 8.13
C ASP A 79 10.53 12.69 8.92
N ILE A 80 11.06 11.63 8.31
CA ILE A 80 11.30 10.33 8.95
C ILE A 80 12.30 10.50 10.10
N PHE A 81 13.45 11.15 9.83
CA PHE A 81 14.50 11.38 10.82
C PHE A 81 14.03 12.24 12.01
N PHE A 82 13.27 13.32 11.78
CA PHE A 82 12.73 14.17 12.86
C PHE A 82 11.75 13.42 13.79
N ARG A 83 11.25 12.26 13.37
CA ARG A 83 10.35 11.40 14.14
C ARG A 83 11.06 10.23 14.81
N ASP A 84 12.40 10.16 14.71
CA ASP A 84 13.22 9.11 15.33
C ASP A 84 12.80 7.70 14.88
N ILE A 85 12.50 7.57 13.58
CA ILE A 85 12.20 6.31 12.89
C ILE A 85 13.13 6.14 11.70
N GLU A 86 13.37 4.91 11.27
CA GLU A 86 14.30 4.59 10.18
C GLU A 86 13.62 3.79 9.07
N ASP A 87 14.18 3.84 7.85
CA ASP A 87 13.74 2.98 6.75
C ASP A 87 13.87 1.50 7.11
N GLY A 88 12.79 0.75 6.93
CA GLY A 88 12.70 -0.65 7.32
C GLY A 88 12.03 -0.90 8.66
N ASP A 89 11.79 0.14 9.48
CA ASP A 89 11.10 -0.02 10.76
C ASP A 89 9.63 -0.43 10.58
N PRO A 90 9.08 -1.20 11.54
CA PRO A 90 7.65 -1.41 11.62
C PRO A 90 6.95 -0.12 12.09
N TYR A 91 5.89 0.28 11.40
CA TYR A 91 5.11 1.46 11.75
C TYR A 91 3.62 1.14 11.77
N LEU A 92 2.90 1.60 12.81
CA LEU A 92 1.44 1.49 12.89
C LEU A 92 0.81 2.77 12.34
N VAL A 93 0.12 2.66 11.21
CA VAL A 93 -0.69 3.76 10.68
C VAL A 93 -1.98 3.84 11.48
N GLY A 94 -2.14 4.92 12.25
CA GLY A 94 -3.29 5.11 13.13
C GLY A 94 -4.60 5.49 12.41
N GLY A 95 -5.54 6.02 13.19
CA GLY A 95 -6.83 6.49 12.69
C GLY A 95 -7.72 5.35 12.17
N CYS A 96 -8.44 5.62 11.08
CA CYS A 96 -9.35 4.64 10.46
C CYS A 96 -8.65 3.52 9.69
N ILE A 97 -7.33 3.65 9.44
CA ILE A 97 -6.53 2.63 8.75
C ILE A 97 -6.15 1.53 9.74
N ASN A 98 -5.50 1.87 10.85
CA ASN A 98 -5.12 0.94 11.93
C ASN A 98 -4.36 -0.32 11.43
N GLU A 99 -3.41 -0.14 10.52
CA GLU A 99 -2.63 -1.22 9.90
C GLU A 99 -1.12 -1.03 10.12
N TYR A 100 -0.40 -2.13 10.28
CA TYR A 100 1.06 -2.13 10.31
C TYR A 100 1.63 -2.09 8.89
N THR A 101 2.72 -1.36 8.74
CA THR A 101 3.48 -1.24 7.50
C THR A 101 4.98 -1.13 7.80
N THR A 102 5.77 -0.98 6.74
CA THR A 102 7.21 -0.74 6.81
C THR A 102 7.52 0.69 6.38
N VAL A 103 8.32 1.40 7.17
CA VAL A 103 8.80 2.75 6.85
C VAL A 103 9.63 2.70 5.57
N ARG A 104 9.32 3.60 4.63
CA ARG A 104 10.01 3.76 3.34
C ARG A 104 10.06 5.25 2.96
N SER A 105 11.23 5.84 2.83
CA SER A 105 11.37 7.22 2.38
C SER A 105 10.93 7.36 0.92
N SER A 106 10.50 8.55 0.54
CA SER A 106 10.41 8.90 -0.88
C SER A 106 11.79 8.74 -1.53
N LYS A 107 11.78 8.31 -2.81
CA LYS A 107 12.97 8.19 -3.65
C LYS A 107 13.20 9.44 -4.47
#